data_AF-A0A657ET07-F1
#
_entry.id   AF-A0A657ET07-F1
#
_cell.length_a   1.000
_cell.length_b   1.000
_cell.length_c   1.000
_cell.angle_alpha   90.00
_cell.angle_beta   90.00
_cell.angle_gamma   90.00
#
_symmetry.space_group_name_H-M   'P 1'
#
loop_
_entity.id
_entity.type
_entity.pdbx_description
1 polymer ?
#
loop_
_entity_poly.entity_id
_entity_poly.type
_entity_poly.pdbx_seq_one_letter_code
_entity_poly.pdbx_strand_id
1 'polypeptide(L)'
;YDSDNFMQQRGNGFATYRNTDFFGLVDGLDFAVQYQGKNGSAHGEGMTTNGRDDVFEQNGDGVGGSITYNYEGFGIGAAVSSSKRTWDQNNTGLIGTGDRAETYTGGLKYDANNIYLAAQYTQTYNATRVGSLGWANKAQNFEAVAQYQFDFGLRPSLAYLQSKGKNLGRGYDDE
;
A
#
# COMPACT_ATOMS: atom_id res chain seq x y z
N TYR A 1 8.16 0.47 1.27
CA TYR A 1 7.05 1.34 1.71
C TYR A 1 7.50 2.20 2.87
N ASP A 2 7.07 3.46 2.91
CA ASP A 2 7.31 4.38 4.03
C ASP A 2 6.00 4.60 4.79
N SER A 3 6.07 4.85 6.10
CA SER A 3 4.88 5.19 6.90
C SER A 3 4.29 6.53 6.48
N ASP A 4 3.00 6.74 6.71
CA ASP A 4 2.29 8.00 6.41
C ASP A 4 2.25 8.35 4.90
N ASN A 5 2.39 7.35 4.02
CA ASN A 5 2.21 7.49 2.56
C ASN A 5 0.92 6.82 2.09
N PHE A 6 -0.20 7.55 2.19
CA PHE A 6 -1.56 7.06 1.89
C PHE A 6 -1.90 5.79 2.69
N MET A 7 -2.67 4.86 2.11
CA MET A 7 -3.22 3.67 2.79
C MET A 7 -2.35 2.40 2.58
N GLN A 8 -1.05 2.57 2.28
CA GLN A 8 -0.13 1.46 1.98
C GLN A 8 0.47 0.80 3.24
N GLN A 9 0.46 1.52 4.37
CA GLN A 9 1.07 1.09 5.62
C GLN A 9 0.34 1.75 6.81
N ARG A 10 1.02 1.97 7.93
CA ARG A 10 0.51 2.79 9.03
C ARG A 10 0.32 4.23 8.55
N GLY A 11 -0.66 4.89 9.16
CA GLY A 11 -1.11 6.23 8.82
C GLY A 11 -2.06 6.74 9.89
N ASN A 12 -2.38 8.03 9.83
CA ASN A 12 -3.24 8.69 10.80
C ASN A 12 -4.68 8.83 10.30
N GLY A 13 -5.64 8.82 11.24
CA GLY A 13 -7.04 9.16 10.96
C GLY A 13 -7.83 8.07 10.25
N PHE A 14 -7.52 6.79 10.48
CA PHE A 14 -8.26 5.68 9.90
C PHE A 14 -9.53 5.35 10.69
N ALA A 15 -10.66 5.31 9.99
CA ALA A 15 -11.85 4.59 10.42
C ALA A 15 -11.91 3.28 9.64
N THR A 16 -11.74 2.14 10.33
CA THR A 16 -11.68 0.83 9.68
C THR A 16 -12.75 -0.10 10.22
N TYR A 17 -13.62 -0.58 9.34
CA TYR A 17 -14.50 -1.70 9.60
C TYR A 17 -13.84 -2.98 9.11
N ARG A 18 -13.88 -4.03 9.93
CA ARG A 18 -13.39 -5.37 9.59
C ARG A 18 -14.46 -6.38 9.92
N ASN A 19 -14.53 -7.43 9.11
CA ASN A 19 -15.40 -8.55 9.35
C ASN A 19 -14.66 -9.83 9.00
N THR A 20 -14.75 -10.81 9.90
CA THR A 20 -14.18 -12.13 9.72
C THR A 20 -15.28 -13.12 9.36
N ASP A 21 -14.90 -14.14 8.58
CA ASP A 21 -15.79 -15.23 8.13
C ASP A 21 -17.07 -14.77 7.44
N PHE A 22 -17.03 -13.60 6.79
CA PHE A 22 -18.15 -12.95 6.11
C PHE A 22 -19.47 -13.07 6.87
N PHE A 23 -19.49 -12.53 8.10
CA PHE A 23 -20.63 -12.57 9.03
C PHE A 23 -20.98 -13.99 9.52
N GLY A 24 -20.02 -14.90 9.50
CA GLY A 24 -20.19 -16.33 9.80
C GLY A 24 -20.79 -17.14 8.64
N LEU A 25 -20.91 -16.57 7.45
CA LEU A 25 -21.51 -17.23 6.28
C LEU A 25 -20.48 -17.99 5.45
N VAL A 26 -19.22 -17.55 5.45
CA VAL A 26 -18.14 -18.15 4.66
C VAL A 26 -16.89 -18.21 5.52
N ASP A 27 -16.60 -19.39 6.06
CA ASP A 27 -15.40 -19.65 6.85
C ASP A 27 -14.13 -19.29 6.06
N GLY A 28 -13.23 -18.54 6.69
CA GLY A 28 -11.96 -18.12 6.11
C GLY A 28 -12.04 -16.93 5.15
N LEU A 29 -13.22 -16.39 4.85
CA LEU A 29 -13.40 -15.17 4.04
C LEU A 29 -13.50 -13.93 4.91
N ASP A 30 -12.43 -13.13 4.92
CA ASP A 30 -12.37 -11.87 5.66
C ASP A 30 -12.43 -10.68 4.70
N PHE A 31 -13.00 -9.57 5.17
CA PHE A 31 -12.92 -8.31 4.45
C PHE A 31 -12.77 -7.10 5.39
N ALA A 32 -12.28 -6.00 4.82
CA ALA A 32 -12.21 -4.71 5.49
C ALA A 32 -12.62 -3.58 4.54
N VAL A 33 -13.22 -2.55 5.12
CA VAL A 33 -13.44 -1.26 4.47
C VAL A 33 -12.83 -0.19 5.36
N GLN A 34 -12.08 0.72 4.76
CA GLN A 34 -11.33 1.74 5.46
C GLN A 34 -11.55 3.10 4.82
N TYR A 35 -11.75 4.11 5.67
CA TYR A 35 -11.69 5.52 5.29
C TYR A 35 -10.52 6.17 6.03
N GLN A 36 -9.80 7.05 5.33
CA GLN A 36 -8.75 7.89 5.89
C GLN A 36 -9.13 9.35 5.71
N GLY A 37 -9.20 10.10 6.81
CA GLY A 37 -9.38 11.55 6.74
C GLY A 37 -8.13 12.25 6.19
N LYS A 38 -8.33 13.42 5.57
CA LYS A 38 -7.23 14.27 5.12
C LYS A 38 -6.23 14.60 6.25
N ASN A 39 -4.94 14.38 5.97
CA ASN A 39 -3.80 14.89 6.73
C ASN A 39 -3.05 15.86 5.82
N GLY A 40 -3.35 17.16 5.95
CA GLY A 40 -2.84 18.20 5.07
C GLY A 40 -1.58 18.87 5.58
N SER A 41 -1.27 20.03 5.03
CA SER A 41 -0.10 20.82 5.41
C SER A 41 -0.23 21.42 6.82
N ALA A 42 0.90 21.77 7.44
CA ALA A 42 0.91 22.56 8.66
C ALA A 42 0.56 24.05 8.41
N HIS A 43 0.73 24.53 7.18
CA HIS A 43 0.56 25.93 6.81
C HIS A 43 0.03 26.05 5.38
N GLY A 44 -0.69 27.14 5.07
CA GLY A 44 -1.12 27.45 3.70
C GLY A 44 -2.35 26.66 3.23
N GLU A 45 -2.44 26.45 1.91
CA GLU A 45 -3.61 25.83 1.30
C GLU A 45 -3.72 24.35 1.68
N GLY A 46 -4.91 23.96 2.17
CA GLY A 46 -5.17 22.59 2.53
C GLY A 46 -4.67 22.18 3.91
N MET A 47 -4.35 23.15 4.78
CA MET A 47 -3.99 22.93 6.17
C MET A 47 -5.00 22.07 6.94
N THR A 48 -4.51 21.21 7.82
CA THR A 48 -5.33 20.48 8.81
C THR A 48 -4.82 20.74 10.22
N THR A 49 -5.67 20.52 11.23
CA THR A 49 -5.31 20.73 12.66
C THR A 49 -4.14 19.84 13.11
N ASN A 50 -3.98 18.68 12.46
CA ASN A 50 -2.86 17.74 12.63
C ASN A 50 -1.84 17.84 11.48
N GLY A 51 -1.60 19.06 10.99
CA GLY A 51 -0.86 19.30 9.76
C GLY A 51 0.55 18.71 9.73
N ARG A 52 1.03 18.44 8.52
CA ARG A 52 2.34 17.86 8.23
C ARG A 52 3.23 18.88 7.54
N ASP A 53 4.46 19.03 8.04
CA ASP A 53 5.49 19.84 7.37
C ASP A 53 6.07 19.11 6.16
N ASP A 54 6.15 17.78 6.21
CA ASP A 54 6.58 16.96 5.08
C ASP A 54 5.40 16.64 4.16
N VAL A 55 5.47 17.13 2.92
CA VAL A 55 4.51 16.85 1.83
C VAL A 55 4.37 15.35 1.53
N PHE A 56 5.41 14.57 1.82
CA PHE A 56 5.38 13.13 1.62
C PHE A 56 4.58 12.37 2.68
N GLU A 57 4.32 12.99 3.85
CA GLU A 57 3.45 12.47 4.91
C GLU A 57 1.99 12.96 4.80
N GLN A 58 1.71 13.80 3.80
CA GLN A 58 0.36 14.30 3.56
C GLN A 58 -0.51 13.28 2.81
N ASN A 59 -1.83 13.36 3.03
CA ASN A 59 -2.82 12.68 2.21
C ASN A 59 -4.13 13.48 2.20
N GLY A 60 -4.87 13.43 1.09
CA GLY A 60 -6.28 13.83 1.07
C GLY A 60 -7.19 12.75 1.67
N ASP A 61 -8.50 12.99 1.57
CA ASP A 61 -9.49 11.97 1.96
C ASP A 61 -9.35 10.73 1.07
N GLY A 62 -9.37 9.56 1.70
CA GLY A 62 -9.15 8.28 1.03
C GLY A 62 -10.11 7.20 1.46
N VAL A 63 -10.38 6.28 0.53
CA VAL A 63 -11.13 5.06 0.79
C VAL A 63 -10.35 3.87 0.28
N GLY A 64 -10.41 2.77 1.00
CA GLY A 64 -9.82 1.50 0.60
C GLY A 64 -10.59 0.32 1.15
N GLY A 65 -10.29 -0.84 0.61
CA GLY A 65 -10.85 -2.10 1.08
C GLY A 65 -9.92 -3.26 0.78
N SER A 66 -10.10 -4.34 1.54
CA SER A 66 -9.36 -5.57 1.35
C SER A 66 -10.28 -6.77 1.49
N ILE A 67 -9.95 -7.85 0.79
CA ILE A 67 -10.59 -9.15 0.92
C ILE A 67 -9.50 -10.21 0.96
N THR A 68 -9.66 -11.20 1.84
CA THR A 68 -8.76 -12.36 1.92
C THR A 68 -9.57 -13.62 2.11
N TYR A 69 -9.16 -14.69 1.46
CA TYR A 69 -9.74 -16.02 1.63
C TYR A 69 -8.64 -17.01 1.98
N ASN A 70 -8.80 -17.74 3.07
CA ASN A 70 -7.87 -18.77 3.51
C ASN A 70 -8.50 -20.15 3.40
N TYR A 71 -7.76 -21.12 2.86
CA TYR A 71 -8.21 -22.50 2.70
C TYR A 71 -7.00 -23.45 2.77
N GLU A 72 -6.99 -24.36 3.75
CA GLU A 72 -5.99 -25.44 3.89
C GLU A 72 -4.53 -24.97 3.76
N GLY A 73 -4.16 -23.90 4.48
CA GLY A 73 -2.81 -23.32 4.45
C GLY A 73 -2.53 -22.40 3.25
N PHE A 74 -3.37 -22.44 2.21
CA PHE A 74 -3.34 -21.43 1.14
C PHE A 74 -4.12 -20.19 1.57
N GLY A 75 -3.63 -19.02 1.16
CA GLY A 75 -4.35 -17.76 1.28
C GLY A 75 -4.25 -16.97 -0.01
N ILE A 76 -5.36 -16.38 -0.43
CA ILE A 76 -5.42 -15.39 -1.51
C ILE A 76 -5.99 -14.09 -0.96
N GLY A 77 -5.47 -12.96 -1.41
CA GLY A 77 -5.93 -11.66 -0.97
C GLY A 77 -5.82 -10.59 -2.04
N ALA A 78 -6.69 -9.60 -1.94
CA ALA A 78 -6.60 -8.38 -2.72
C ALA A 78 -6.92 -7.17 -1.87
N ALA A 79 -6.32 -6.03 -2.21
CA ALA A 79 -6.62 -4.75 -1.59
C ALA A 79 -6.59 -3.64 -2.64
N VAL A 80 -7.49 -2.67 -2.51
CA VAL A 80 -7.53 -1.48 -3.35
C VAL A 80 -7.66 -0.25 -2.46
N SER A 81 -6.98 0.84 -2.81
CA SER A 81 -7.17 2.14 -2.17
C SER A 81 -7.11 3.28 -3.18
N SER A 82 -7.82 4.37 -2.90
CA SER A 82 -7.82 5.57 -3.72
C SER A 82 -7.99 6.81 -2.84
N SER A 83 -6.90 7.55 -2.66
CA SER A 83 -6.83 8.76 -1.84
C SER A 83 -6.67 10.00 -2.71
N LYS A 84 -7.38 11.07 -2.39
CA LYS A 84 -7.10 12.37 -3.02
C LYS A 84 -5.66 12.80 -2.68
N ARG A 85 -4.98 13.44 -3.63
CA ARG A 85 -3.69 14.09 -3.38
C ARG A 85 -3.92 15.54 -2.93
N THR A 86 -3.05 16.05 -2.07
CA THR A 86 -3.15 17.43 -1.58
C THR A 86 -2.65 18.43 -2.63
N TRP A 87 -2.90 19.71 -2.40
CA TRP A 87 -2.42 20.76 -3.29
C TRP A 87 -0.88 20.80 -3.32
N ASP A 88 -0.22 20.75 -2.16
CA ASP A 88 1.25 20.76 -2.06
C ASP A 88 1.89 19.61 -2.85
N GLN A 89 1.29 18.42 -2.77
CA GLN A 89 1.72 17.22 -3.48
C GLN A 89 1.72 17.37 -5.00
N ASN A 90 0.94 18.32 -5.53
CA ASN A 90 0.80 18.54 -6.97
C ASN A 90 1.43 19.86 -7.46
N ASN A 91 1.74 20.80 -6.56
CA ASN A 91 2.11 22.18 -6.94
C ASN A 91 3.48 22.64 -6.43
N THR A 92 4.22 21.80 -5.71
CA THR A 92 5.57 22.13 -5.16
C THR A 92 6.74 21.73 -6.07
N GLY A 93 6.46 21.36 -7.32
CA GLY A 93 7.50 21.00 -8.30
C GLY A 93 7.99 19.55 -8.24
N LEU A 94 7.34 18.72 -7.42
CA LEU A 94 7.53 17.26 -7.33
C LEU A 94 7.03 16.54 -8.59
N ILE A 95 7.61 15.36 -8.88
CA ILE A 95 7.10 14.45 -9.92
C ILE A 95 5.93 13.60 -9.38
N GLY A 96 5.13 13.01 -10.29
CA GLY A 96 4.01 12.15 -9.90
C GLY A 96 2.75 12.91 -9.53
N THR A 97 2.39 13.93 -10.31
CA THR A 97 1.20 14.74 -10.05
C THR A 97 -0.08 14.01 -10.51
N GLY A 98 -1.18 14.28 -9.83
CA GLY A 98 -2.49 13.74 -10.19
C GLY A 98 -3.52 13.96 -9.10
N ASP A 99 -4.79 13.80 -9.43
CA ASP A 99 -5.88 14.07 -8.48
C ASP A 99 -5.94 13.03 -7.37
N ARG A 100 -5.55 11.79 -7.67
CA ARG A 100 -5.58 10.66 -6.74
C ARG A 100 -4.30 9.85 -6.77
N ALA A 101 -4.01 9.27 -5.61
CA ALA A 101 -3.04 8.22 -5.39
C ALA A 101 -3.81 6.90 -5.23
N GLU A 102 -3.54 5.94 -6.11
CA GLU A 102 -4.26 4.67 -6.17
C GLU A 102 -3.33 3.48 -6.03
N THR A 103 -3.84 2.42 -5.40
CA THR A 103 -3.10 1.17 -5.20
C THR A 103 -3.99 -0.01 -5.48
N TYR A 104 -3.47 -0.99 -6.21
CA TYR A 104 -4.14 -2.25 -6.52
C TYR A 104 -3.17 -3.38 -6.17
N THR A 105 -3.49 -4.16 -5.15
CA THR A 105 -2.66 -5.23 -4.62
C THR A 105 -3.37 -6.56 -4.77
N GLY A 106 -2.63 -7.57 -5.23
CA GLY A 106 -3.02 -8.98 -5.15
C GLY A 106 -1.90 -9.78 -4.51
N GLY A 107 -2.26 -10.77 -3.70
CA GLY A 107 -1.29 -11.59 -2.98
C GLY A 107 -1.74 -13.03 -2.84
N LEU A 108 -0.75 -13.91 -2.78
CA LEU A 108 -0.91 -15.34 -2.54
C LEU A 108 0.06 -15.75 -1.44
N LYS A 109 -0.37 -16.67 -0.57
CA LYS A 109 0.48 -17.32 0.40
C LYS A 109 0.18 -18.81 0.50
N TYR A 110 1.18 -19.55 0.95
CA TYR A 110 1.08 -20.92 1.42
C TYR A 110 1.84 -21.01 2.74
N ASP A 111 1.18 -21.45 3.79
CA ASP A 111 1.71 -21.52 5.15
C ASP A 111 1.26 -22.83 5.80
N ALA A 112 1.98 -23.91 5.47
CA ALA A 112 1.74 -25.24 6.01
C ALA A 112 2.98 -26.13 5.84
N ASN A 113 3.06 -27.21 6.62
CA ASN A 113 4.13 -28.22 6.52
C ASN A 113 5.54 -27.62 6.66
N ASN A 114 5.74 -26.73 7.64
CA ASN A 114 6.98 -26.02 7.91
C ASN A 114 7.46 -25.09 6.78
N ILE A 115 6.65 -24.87 5.74
CA ILE A 115 6.97 -24.03 4.60
C ILE A 115 6.10 -22.78 4.63
N TYR A 116 6.74 -21.63 4.47
CA TYR A 116 6.07 -20.34 4.25
C TYR A 116 6.50 -19.78 2.90
N LEU A 117 5.57 -19.68 1.97
CA LEU A 117 5.74 -19.01 0.69
C LEU A 117 4.73 -17.87 0.61
N ALA A 118 5.16 -16.68 0.22
CA ALA A 118 4.24 -15.60 -0.08
C ALA A 118 4.75 -14.78 -1.26
N ALA A 119 3.82 -14.30 -2.07
CA ALA A 119 4.11 -13.34 -3.12
C ALA A 119 3.00 -12.30 -3.18
N GLN A 120 3.37 -11.06 -3.47
CA GLN A 120 2.42 -10.00 -3.76
C GLN A 120 2.86 -9.20 -4.99
N TYR A 121 1.87 -8.71 -5.70
CA TYR A 121 2.03 -7.75 -6.78
C TYR A 121 1.15 -6.55 -6.49
N THR A 122 1.75 -5.37 -6.51
CA THR A 122 1.06 -4.10 -6.28
C THR A 122 1.33 -3.17 -7.45
N GLN A 123 0.27 -2.73 -8.13
CA GLN A 123 0.36 -1.64 -9.09
C GLN A 123 -0.14 -0.36 -8.43
N THR A 124 0.63 0.72 -8.55
CA THR A 124 0.27 2.01 -7.99
C THR A 124 0.21 3.08 -9.07
N TYR A 125 -0.56 4.12 -8.79
CA TYR A 125 -0.61 5.36 -9.58
C TYR A 125 -0.44 6.54 -8.63
N ASN A 126 0.57 7.38 -8.87
CA ASN A 126 0.90 8.55 -8.05
C ASN A 126 1.06 8.26 -6.53
N ALA A 127 1.43 7.03 -6.15
CA ALA A 127 1.45 6.58 -4.75
C ALA A 127 2.78 5.97 -4.29
N THR A 128 3.61 5.45 -5.20
CA THR A 128 4.96 4.95 -4.85
C THR A 128 5.97 6.08 -4.88
N ARG A 129 6.65 6.36 -3.76
CA ARG A 129 7.67 7.42 -3.69
C ARG A 129 8.87 7.13 -4.60
N VAL A 130 9.46 8.18 -5.17
CA VAL A 130 10.73 8.13 -5.93
C VAL A 130 11.76 8.94 -5.17
N GLY A 131 12.34 8.35 -4.12
CA GLY A 131 13.20 9.07 -3.18
C GLY A 131 12.51 10.33 -2.65
N SER A 132 13.21 11.47 -2.75
CA SER A 132 12.69 12.81 -2.43
C SER A 132 12.18 13.60 -3.64
N LEU A 133 12.07 12.97 -4.83
CA LEU A 133 11.66 13.66 -6.05
C LEU A 133 10.14 13.82 -6.17
N GLY A 134 9.37 12.96 -5.49
CA GLY A 134 7.92 12.88 -5.66
C GLY A 134 7.44 11.44 -5.65
N TRP A 135 6.46 11.15 -6.51
CA TRP A 135 5.90 9.82 -6.70
C TRP A 135 6.06 9.37 -8.16
N ALA A 136 6.07 8.06 -8.38
CA ALA A 136 5.99 7.50 -9.70
C ALA A 136 4.55 7.68 -10.21
N ASN A 137 4.38 8.19 -11.44
CA ASN A 137 3.06 8.29 -12.06
C ASN A 137 2.38 6.92 -12.14
N LYS A 138 3.18 5.89 -12.42
CA LYS A 138 2.80 4.48 -12.25
C LYS A 138 3.97 3.71 -11.65
N ALA A 139 3.71 2.75 -10.77
CA ALA A 139 4.72 1.77 -10.38
C ALA A 139 4.17 0.35 -10.37
N GLN A 140 5.05 -0.61 -10.63
CA GLN A 140 4.78 -2.04 -10.55
C GLN A 140 5.73 -2.66 -9.54
N ASN A 141 5.17 -3.08 -8.41
CA ASN A 141 5.89 -3.60 -7.27
C ASN A 141 5.63 -5.10 -7.16
N PHE A 142 6.68 -5.89 -7.01
CA PHE A 142 6.62 -7.33 -6.83
C PHE A 142 7.50 -7.73 -5.66
N GLU A 143 6.95 -8.51 -4.75
CA GLU A 143 7.68 -9.07 -3.62
C GLU A 143 7.35 -10.55 -3.50
N ALA A 144 8.37 -11.37 -3.26
CA ALA A 144 8.23 -12.79 -3.01
C ALA A 144 9.18 -13.21 -1.89
N VAL A 145 8.74 -14.14 -1.06
CA VAL A 145 9.52 -14.70 0.05
C VAL A 145 9.27 -16.20 0.17
N ALA A 146 10.33 -16.94 0.47
CA ALA A 146 10.31 -18.35 0.79
C ALA A 146 11.07 -18.60 2.09
N GLN A 147 10.45 -19.31 3.02
CA GLN A 147 11.02 -19.67 4.31
C GLN A 147 10.71 -21.12 4.65
N TYR A 148 11.60 -21.72 5.43
CA TYR A 148 11.41 -23.06 5.98
C TYR A 148 11.67 -23.04 7.47
N GLN A 149 10.83 -23.69 8.28
CA GLN A 149 10.98 -23.77 9.73
C GLN A 149 11.51 -25.15 10.10
N PHE A 150 12.75 -25.23 10.59
CA PHE A 150 13.27 -26.46 11.17
C PHE A 150 12.74 -26.67 12.60
N ASP A 151 12.58 -27.93 13.01
CA ASP A 151 12.10 -28.31 14.34
C ASP A 151 13.02 -27.84 15.47
N PHE A 152 14.32 -27.67 15.20
CA PHE A 152 15.29 -27.14 16.16
C PHE A 152 15.26 -25.60 16.27
N GLY A 153 14.32 -24.93 15.60
CA GLY A 153 14.04 -23.50 15.73
C GLY A 153 14.66 -22.59 14.66
N LEU A 154 15.61 -23.07 13.85
CA LEU A 154 16.16 -22.27 12.74
C LEU A 154 15.12 -22.06 11.64
N ARG A 155 15.01 -20.82 11.14
CA ARG A 155 14.10 -20.45 10.04
C ARG A 155 14.85 -19.67 8.95
N PRO A 156 15.52 -20.34 7.99
CA PRO A 156 16.09 -19.64 6.84
C PRO A 156 15.01 -18.92 6.02
N SER A 157 15.39 -17.81 5.39
CA SER A 157 14.51 -16.99 4.55
C SER A 157 15.26 -16.49 3.32
N LEU A 158 14.62 -16.59 2.16
CA LEU A 158 15.06 -16.00 0.89
C LEU A 158 13.93 -15.12 0.35
N ALA A 159 14.25 -13.89 -0.05
CA ALA A 159 13.27 -12.95 -0.59
C ALA A 159 13.79 -12.22 -1.83
N TYR A 160 12.88 -11.85 -2.71
CA TYR A 160 13.11 -10.99 -3.86
C TYR A 160 12.10 -9.86 -3.86
N LEU A 161 12.58 -8.62 -3.99
CA LEU A 161 11.75 -7.42 -4.00
C LEU A 161 12.17 -6.55 -5.19
N GLN A 162 11.19 -6.08 -5.95
CA GLN A 162 11.39 -5.20 -7.09
C GLN A 162 10.29 -4.16 -7.16
N SER A 163 10.66 -2.91 -7.42
CA SER A 163 9.75 -1.79 -7.65
C SER A 163 10.18 -1.08 -8.93
N LYS A 164 9.36 -1.15 -9.98
CA LYS A 164 9.61 -0.48 -11.26
C LYS A 164 8.71 0.75 -11.38
N GLY A 165 9.31 1.93 -11.33
CA GLY A 165 8.64 3.18 -11.69
C GLY A 165 8.47 3.28 -13.20
N LYS A 166 7.33 3.79 -13.65
CA LYS A 166 6.97 4.00 -15.06
C LYS A 166 6.47 5.41 -15.26
N ASN A 167 6.81 5.99 -16.42
CA ASN A 167 6.45 7.35 -16.82
C ASN A 167 6.82 8.37 -15.74
N LEU A 168 8.08 8.37 -15.28
CA LEU A 168 8.50 9.24 -14.17
C LEU A 168 8.56 10.73 -14.58
N GLY A 169 8.61 11.02 -15.88
CA GLY A 169 8.71 12.37 -16.41
C GLY A 169 10.09 12.99 -16.22
N ARG A 170 10.31 14.18 -16.80
CA ARG A 170 11.57 14.96 -16.73
C ARG A 170 12.84 14.17 -17.08
N GLY A 171 12.76 13.24 -18.05
CA GLY A 171 13.93 12.52 -18.59
C GLY A 171 14.34 11.25 -17.84
N TYR A 172 13.52 10.76 -16.91
CA TYR A 172 13.71 9.49 -16.19
C TYR A 172 12.80 8.36 -16.72
N ASP A 173 12.50 8.38 -18.02
CA ASP A 173 11.50 7.49 -18.62
C ASP A 173 12.12 6.13 -19.01
N ASP A 174 11.62 5.07 -18.40
CA ASP A 174 11.59 3.72 -18.98
C ASP A 174 10.15 3.49 -19.48
N GLU A 175 9.90 3.62 -20.79
CA GLU A 175 8.60 3.30 -21.43
C GLU A 175 8.09 1.90 -21.02
#